data_AF-A0A258CBU0-F1
#
_entry.id   AF-A0A258CBU0-F1
#
_cell.length_a   1.000
_cell.length_b   1.000
_cell.length_c   1.000
_cell.angle_alpha   90.00
_cell.angle_beta   90.00
_cell.angle_gamma   90.00
#
_symmetry.space_group_name_H-M   'P 1'
#
loop_
_entity.id
_entity.type
_entity.pdbx_description
1 polymer ?
#
loop_
_entity_poly.entity_id
_entity_poly.type
_entity_poly.pdbx_seq_one_letter_code
_entity_poly.pdbx_strand_id
1 'polypeptide(L)' 'VREKLPEGFQRSEFLLEHGAIDMIVDRREMRDTIARLVAKFMQLPAPQSE' A
#
# COMPACT_ATOMS: atom_id res chain seq x y z
N VAL A 1 16.22 21.90 1.53
CA VAL A 1 15.72 22.07 2.90
C VAL A 1 16.94 22.20 3.82
N ARG A 2 17.03 23.25 4.66
CA ARG A 2 18.19 23.52 5.54
C ARG A 2 17.99 22.98 6.97
N GLU A 3 17.04 22.08 7.15
CA GLU A 3 16.67 21.47 8.43
C GLU A 3 16.92 19.95 8.39
N LYS A 4 17.12 19.34 9.56
CA LYS A 4 17.24 17.88 9.68
C LYS A 4 15.86 17.27 9.48
N LEU A 5 15.77 16.30 8.56
CA LEU A 5 14.54 15.56 8.30
C LEU A 5 14.26 14.60 9.47
N PRO A 6 12.97 14.34 9.79
CA PRO A 6 12.59 13.32 10.75
C PRO A 6 13.21 11.96 10.41
N GLU A 7 13.39 11.10 11.41
CA GLU A 7 13.79 9.73 11.17
C GLU A 7 12.75 9.00 10.31
N GLY A 8 13.22 8.22 9.33
CA GLY A 8 12.33 7.48 8.44
C GLY A 8 11.51 8.37 7.51
N PHE A 9 11.80 9.67 7.39
CA PHE A 9 11.15 10.55 6.43
C PHE A 9 11.14 9.91 5.03
N GLN A 10 9.98 9.90 4.38
CA GLN A 10 9.71 9.23 3.10
C GLN A 10 9.79 7.69 3.08
N ARG A 11 9.98 7.02 4.21
CA ARG A 11 9.74 5.57 4.30
C ARG A 11 8.25 5.27 4.27
N SER A 12 7.90 4.07 3.84
CA SER A 12 6.51 3.62 3.75
C SER A 12 5.78 3.74 5.08
N GLU A 13 6.43 3.41 6.21
CA GLU A 13 5.85 3.51 7.56
C GLU A 13 5.54 4.95 7.93
N PHE A 14 6.47 5.87 7.66
CA PHE A 14 6.28 7.30 7.89
C PHE A 14 5.12 7.84 7.05
N LEU A 15 5.05 7.48 5.77
CA LEU A 15 3.97 7.91 4.87
C LEU A 15 2.61 7.35 5.28
N LEU A 16 2.56 6.10 5.77
CA LEU A 16 1.35 5.46 6.27
C LEU A 16 0.83 6.17 7.53
N GLU A 17 1.71 6.46 8.49
CA GLU A 17 1.35 7.16 9.73
C GLU A 17 0.76 8.56 9.45
N HIS A 18 1.25 9.23 8.41
CA HIS A 18 0.78 10.56 8.00
C HIS A 18 -0.40 10.51 7.01
N GLY A 19 -0.95 9.33 6.71
CA GLY A 19 -2.12 9.16 5.84
C GLY A 19 -1.87 9.47 4.37
N ALA A 20 -0.62 9.50 3.92
CA ALA A 20 -0.27 9.72 2.52
C ALA A 20 -0.43 8.46 1.66
N ILE A 21 -0.42 7.27 2.29
CA ILE A 21 -0.67 5.97 1.64
C ILE A 21 -1.63 5.15 2.50
N ASP A 22 -2.44 4.29 1.87
CA ASP A 22 -3.45 3.50 2.58
C ASP A 22 -2.93 2.19 3.17
N MET A 23 -1.87 1.60 2.58
CA MET A 23 -1.35 0.29 3.00
C MET A 23 0.10 0.06 2.56
N ILE A 24 0.78 -0.80 3.32
CA ILE A 24 2.09 -1.36 2.98
C ILE A 24 1.89 -2.86 2.77
N VAL A 25 2.38 -3.39 1.64
CA VAL A 25 2.13 -4.78 1.22
C VAL A 25 3.47 -5.45 0.92
N ASP A 26 3.68 -6.66 1.46
CA ASP A 26 4.84 -7.47 1.10
C ASP A 26 4.82 -7.80 -0.40
N ARG A 27 5.98 -7.76 -1.04
CA ARG A 27 6.08 -7.96 -2.49
C ARG A 27 5.49 -9.30 -2.94
N ARG A 28 5.57 -10.35 -2.11
CA ARG A 28 5.03 -11.69 -2.41
C ARG A 28 3.51 -11.72 -2.43
N GLU A 29 2.86 -10.83 -1.70
CA GLU A 29 1.40 -10.73 -1.61
C GLU A 29 0.81 -9.71 -2.60
N MET A 30 1.66 -8.92 -3.26
CA MET A 30 1.23 -7.77 -4.05
C MET A 30 0.28 -8.15 -5.20
N ARG A 31 0.54 -9.27 -5.88
CA ARG A 31 -0.31 -9.75 -6.99
C ARG A 31 -1.75 -9.93 -6.52
N ASP A 32 -1.93 -10.65 -5.42
CA ASP A 32 -3.25 -10.99 -4.90
C ASP A 32 -3.93 -9.77 -4.30
N THR A 33 -3.18 -8.88 -3.64
CA THR A 33 -3.72 -7.62 -3.13
C THR A 33 -4.23 -6.72 -4.25
N ILE A 34 -3.47 -6.54 -5.33
CA ILE A 34 -3.92 -5.77 -6.50
C ILE A 34 -5.16 -6.40 -7.12
N ALA A 35 -5.17 -7.71 -7.34
CA ALA A 35 -6.29 -8.41 -7.93
C ALA A 35 -7.58 -8.23 -7.09
N ARG A 36 -7.49 -8.35 -5.77
CA ARG A 36 -8.63 -8.12 -4.86
C ARG A 36 -9.14 -6.68 -4.90
N LEU A 37 -8.24 -5.69 -4.90
CA LEU A 37 -8.63 -4.27 -4.92
C LEU A 37 -9.31 -3.90 -6.23
N VAL A 38 -8.74 -4.31 -7.37
CA VAL A 38 -9.33 -4.06 -8.69
C VAL A 38 -10.70 -4.72 -8.80
N ALA A 39 -10.85 -5.98 -8.39
CA ALA A 39 -12.15 -6.67 -8.41
C ALA A 39 -13.20 -5.90 -7.58
N LYS A 40 -12.83 -5.44 -6.38
CA LYS A 40 -13.73 -4.65 -5.52
C LYS A 40 -14.15 -3.33 -6.17
N PHE A 41 -13.22 -2.58 -6.77
CA PHE A 41 -13.54 -1.30 -7.42
C PHE A 41 -14.36 -1.47 -8.70
N MET A 42 -14.26 -2.62 -9.35
CA MET A 42 -15.02 -2.96 -10.55
C MET A 42 -16.33 -3.71 -10.27
N GLN A 43 -16.70 -3.92 -9.00
CA GLN A 43 -17.87 -4.71 -8.59
C GLN A 43 -17.85 -6.15 -9.14
N LEU A 44 -16.66 -6.72 -9.28
CA LEU A 44 -16.44 -8.11 -9.68
C LEU A 44 -16.33 -9.01 -8.44
N PRO A 45 -16.63 -10.32 -8.57
CA PRO A 45 -16.35 -11.28 -7.51
C PRO A 45 -14.84 -11.31 -7.17
N ALA A 46 -14.52 -11.67 -5.93
CA ALA A 46 -13.13 -11.80 -5.51
C ALA A 46 -12.39 -12.85 -6.36
N PRO A 47 -11.13 -12.56 -6.78
CA PRO A 47 -10.34 -13.52 -7.53
C PRO A 47 -10.09 -14.77 -6.70
N GLN A 48 -10.13 -15.93 -7.34
CA GLN A 48 -9.67 -17.18 -6.74
C GLN A 48 -8.15 -17.13 -6.68
N SER A 49 -7.60 -17.14 -5.46
CA SER A 49 -6.17 -17.37 -5.26
C SER A 49 -5.85 -18.80 -5.71
N GLU A 50 -4.82 -18.95 -6.54
CA GLU A 50 -4.22 -20.27 -6.81
C GLU A 50 -3.45 -20.76 -5.59
#